data_AF-A0A0R0F4I7-F1
#
_entry.id   AF-A0A0R0F4I7-F1
#
_cell.length_a   1.000
_cell.length_b   1.000
_cell.length_c   1.000
_cell.angle_alpha   90.00
_cell.angle_beta   90.00
_cell.angle_gamma   90.00
#
_symmetry.space_group_name_H-M   'P 1'
#
loop_
_entity.id
_entity.type
_entity.pdbx_description
1 polymer ?
#
loop_
_entity_poly.entity_id
_entity_poly.type
_entity_poly.pdbx_seq_one_letter_code
_entity_poly.pdbx_strand_id
1 'polypeptide(L)'
;MVPWHVPCGGVCYGDGNLAFIENDWHTALLPVYLKAYYRDQGLMQYARSVLVIHNIAHQGRGPVDDFFFVDLPEHHKDLFKFHIGGDHFNIFAAGLKTADRVVTVSHGYAWELKTSEGGWGLHGIINENDWKLGHYGYTNYSLETLSSGKAKCKAALQKELGLPIHEDVPKGIDLIAKAIPWLMSQDVQLVRGWVGFSVKMAHRITAGADILLMPSRFEPCGLNQLYAMNYGTVPVVHAVGGLRDTVQPFDPFNESGLGWTFDSAD
;
A
#
# COMPACT_ATOMS: atom_id res chain seq x y z
N MET A 1 -21.87 -30.22 -5.48
CA MET A 1 -22.47 -28.89 -5.19
C MET A 1 -23.30 -28.47 -6.39
N VAL A 2 -24.55 -28.05 -6.18
CA VAL A 2 -25.33 -27.39 -7.24
C VAL A 2 -24.98 -25.90 -7.15
N PRO A 3 -24.56 -25.22 -8.24
CA PRO A 3 -24.23 -23.81 -8.18
C PRO A 3 -25.44 -23.01 -7.68
N TRP A 4 -25.19 -22.03 -6.79
CA TRP A 4 -26.25 -21.23 -6.19
C TRP A 4 -26.85 -20.32 -7.26
N HIS A 5 -28.12 -20.56 -7.58
CA HIS A 5 -28.85 -19.73 -8.53
C HIS A 5 -29.28 -18.43 -7.83
N VAL A 6 -28.44 -17.40 -7.91
CA VAL A 6 -28.86 -16.05 -7.51
C VAL A 6 -29.86 -15.56 -8.55
N PRO A 7 -31.03 -15.01 -8.17
CA PRO A 7 -32.02 -14.51 -9.12
C PRO A 7 -31.59 -13.18 -9.78
N CYS A 8 -30.43 -13.18 -10.46
CA CYS A 8 -29.92 -12.08 -11.28
C CYS A 8 -30.21 -12.37 -12.77
N GLY A 9 -31.49 -12.54 -13.13
CA GLY A 9 -31.90 -12.59 -14.54
C GLY A 9 -31.86 -13.96 -15.24
N GLY A 10 -31.83 -15.07 -14.50
CA GLY A 10 -32.03 -16.42 -15.07
C GLY A 10 -30.80 -17.12 -15.64
N VAL A 11 -29.61 -16.51 -15.52
CA VAL A 11 -28.33 -17.14 -15.85
C VAL A 11 -27.67 -17.64 -14.57
N CYS A 12 -27.11 -18.86 -14.60
CA CYS A 12 -26.37 -19.38 -13.45
C CYS A 12 -25.15 -18.49 -13.15
N TYR A 13 -25.05 -17.99 -11.93
CA TYR A 13 -23.93 -17.17 -11.50
C TYR A 13 -22.64 -18.01 -11.50
N GLY A 14 -21.67 -17.66 -12.37
CA GLY A 14 -20.36 -18.33 -12.44
C GLY A 14 -20.06 -19.11 -13.72
N ASP A 15 -21.05 -19.40 -14.57
CA ASP A 15 -20.84 -20.29 -15.74
C ASP A 15 -20.34 -19.57 -17.01
N GLY A 16 -20.60 -18.26 -17.16
CA GLY A 16 -20.33 -17.56 -18.42
C GLY A 16 -19.09 -16.67 -18.42
N ASN A 17 -19.04 -15.68 -17.51
CA ASN A 17 -18.06 -14.60 -17.50
C ASN A 17 -17.94 -14.00 -16.08
N LEU A 18 -17.53 -14.81 -15.11
CA LEU A 18 -17.32 -14.34 -13.74
C LEU A 18 -15.83 -14.09 -13.49
N ALA A 19 -15.49 -12.88 -13.04
CA ALA A 19 -14.15 -12.57 -12.56
C ALA A 19 -14.23 -12.15 -11.09
N PHE A 20 -13.43 -12.79 -10.26
CA PHE A 20 -13.22 -12.42 -8.86
C PHE A 20 -12.01 -11.49 -8.77
N ILE A 21 -12.10 -10.49 -7.90
CA ILE A 21 -11.01 -9.57 -7.59
C ILE A 21 -10.71 -9.74 -6.11
N GLU A 22 -9.53 -10.27 -5.81
CA GLU A 22 -9.07 -10.53 -4.45
C GLU A 22 -8.12 -9.42 -4.01
N ASN A 23 -8.40 -8.76 -2.91
CA ASN A 23 -7.49 -7.78 -2.31
C ASN A 23 -6.69 -8.43 -1.19
N ASP A 24 -5.37 -8.51 -1.38
CA ASP A 24 -4.39 -8.96 -0.39
C ASP A 24 -4.68 -10.34 0.22
N TRP A 25 -3.96 -10.69 1.29
CA TRP A 25 -4.03 -12.00 1.92
C TRP A 25 -5.41 -12.35 2.49
N HIS A 26 -6.20 -11.36 2.90
CA HIS A 26 -7.52 -11.59 3.49
C HIS A 26 -8.48 -12.34 2.55
N THR A 27 -8.31 -12.18 1.23
CA THR A 27 -9.18 -12.80 0.21
C THR A 27 -8.44 -13.79 -0.69
N ALA A 28 -7.12 -13.97 -0.49
CA ALA A 28 -6.27 -14.84 -1.30
C ALA A 28 -6.59 -16.34 -1.23
N LEU A 29 -7.47 -16.77 -0.32
CA LEU A 29 -8.01 -18.15 -0.32
C LEU A 29 -9.04 -18.39 -1.43
N LEU A 30 -9.67 -17.34 -1.96
CA LEU A 30 -10.69 -17.48 -3.00
C LEU A 30 -10.22 -18.27 -4.22
N PRO A 31 -9.08 -17.95 -4.88
CA PRO A 31 -8.57 -18.74 -5.99
C PRO A 31 -8.28 -20.20 -5.59
N VAL A 32 -7.86 -20.44 -4.36
CA VAL A 32 -7.58 -21.79 -3.84
C VAL A 32 -8.85 -22.61 -3.74
N TYR A 33 -9.92 -22.06 -3.16
CA TYR A 33 -11.23 -22.74 -3.11
C TYR A 33 -11.88 -22.87 -4.48
N LEU A 34 -11.76 -21.85 -5.33
CA LEU A 34 -12.25 -21.90 -6.72
C LEU A 34 -11.60 -23.06 -7.48
N LYS A 35 -10.31 -23.30 -7.26
CA LYS A 35 -9.61 -24.48 -7.78
C LYS A 35 -10.13 -25.77 -7.15
N ALA A 36 -9.98 -25.91 -5.83
CA ALA A 36 -10.16 -27.17 -5.11
C ALA A 36 -11.60 -27.70 -5.14
N TYR A 37 -12.60 -26.83 -4.94
CA TYR A 37 -14.00 -27.23 -4.78
C TYR A 37 -14.86 -27.08 -6.02
N TYR A 38 -14.41 -26.28 -7.00
CA TYR A 38 -15.19 -26.00 -8.20
C TYR A 38 -14.49 -26.52 -9.46
N ARG A 39 -13.35 -25.95 -9.84
CA ARG A 39 -12.69 -26.29 -11.12
C ARG A 39 -12.24 -27.74 -11.17
N ASP A 40 -11.64 -28.26 -10.10
CA ASP A 40 -11.21 -29.67 -10.04
C ASP A 40 -12.41 -30.64 -10.04
N GLN A 41 -13.64 -30.13 -9.82
CA GLN A 41 -14.91 -30.88 -9.91
C GLN A 41 -15.68 -30.59 -11.22
N GLY A 42 -15.08 -29.88 -12.17
CA GLY A 42 -15.71 -29.53 -13.46
C GLY A 42 -16.73 -28.38 -13.38
N LEU A 43 -16.80 -27.66 -12.26
CA LEU A 43 -17.69 -26.51 -12.04
C LEU A 43 -16.95 -25.18 -12.23
N MET A 44 -17.66 -24.11 -12.62
CA MET A 44 -17.11 -22.76 -12.78
C MET A 44 -15.81 -22.69 -13.61
N GLN A 45 -15.71 -23.52 -14.66
CA GLN A 45 -14.49 -23.66 -15.47
C GLN A 45 -14.06 -22.36 -16.17
N TYR A 46 -15.01 -21.45 -16.39
CA TYR A 46 -14.76 -20.15 -17.02
C TYR A 46 -14.62 -18.99 -16.02
N ALA A 47 -14.91 -19.21 -14.74
CA ALA A 47 -14.67 -18.20 -13.73
C ALA A 47 -13.17 -17.93 -13.62
N ARG A 48 -12.75 -16.67 -13.41
CA ARG A 48 -11.34 -16.25 -13.27
C ARG A 48 -11.12 -15.49 -11.97
N SER A 49 -9.89 -15.45 -11.50
CA SER A 49 -9.50 -14.75 -10.27
C SER A 49 -8.32 -13.81 -10.52
N VAL A 50 -8.40 -12.59 -10.01
CA VAL A 50 -7.37 -11.56 -10.12
C VAL A 50 -6.96 -11.12 -8.71
N LEU A 51 -5.74 -11.46 -8.31
CA LEU A 51 -5.19 -11.09 -7.01
C LEU A 51 -4.49 -9.73 -7.08
N VAL A 52 -5.01 -8.75 -6.35
CA VAL A 52 -4.47 -7.40 -6.20
C VAL A 52 -3.57 -7.34 -4.97
N ILE A 53 -2.32 -6.90 -5.18
CA ILE A 53 -1.33 -6.69 -4.11
C ILE A 53 -1.27 -5.20 -3.78
N HIS A 54 -1.79 -4.82 -2.61
CA HIS A 54 -1.61 -3.49 -2.03
C HIS A 54 -0.46 -3.47 -1.04
N ASN A 55 -0.27 -4.55 -0.27
CA ASN A 55 0.86 -4.64 0.66
C ASN A 55 1.23 -6.10 0.96
N ILE A 56 2.33 -6.55 0.36
CA ILE A 56 2.86 -7.91 0.53
C ILE A 56 3.42 -8.19 1.93
N ALA A 57 3.65 -7.18 2.78
CA ALA A 57 4.15 -7.42 4.13
C ALA A 57 3.14 -8.19 4.98
N HIS A 58 1.83 -8.08 4.68
CA HIS A 58 0.79 -8.86 5.33
C HIS A 58 0.43 -10.08 4.46
N GLN A 59 0.75 -11.28 4.94
CA GLN A 59 0.71 -12.50 4.12
C GLN A 59 -0.24 -13.59 4.64
N GLY A 60 -0.86 -13.39 5.81
CA GLY A 60 -1.57 -14.48 6.50
C GLY A 60 -0.62 -15.65 6.80
N ARG A 61 0.58 -15.34 7.31
CA ARG A 61 1.59 -16.33 7.70
C ARG A 61 1.25 -16.92 9.07
N GLY A 62 1.42 -18.23 9.22
CA GLY A 62 1.21 -18.96 10.47
C GLY A 62 2.05 -20.23 10.57
N PRO A 63 1.93 -20.98 11.69
CA PRO A 63 2.45 -22.33 11.82
C PRO A 63 1.99 -23.24 10.67
N VAL A 64 2.81 -24.23 10.29
CA VAL A 64 2.46 -25.20 9.21
C VAL A 64 1.12 -25.90 9.45
N ASP A 65 0.79 -26.16 10.72
CA ASP A 65 -0.44 -26.84 11.13
C ASP A 65 -1.71 -25.99 10.94
N ASP A 66 -1.58 -24.68 10.71
CA ASP A 66 -2.73 -23.80 10.42
C ASP A 66 -3.44 -24.18 9.12
N PHE A 67 -2.82 -24.99 8.26
CA PHE A 67 -3.50 -25.61 7.11
C PHE A 67 -4.78 -26.35 7.51
N PHE A 68 -4.84 -26.90 8.73
CA PHE A 68 -6.05 -27.54 9.24
C PHE A 68 -7.28 -26.60 9.25
N PHE A 69 -7.07 -25.29 9.46
CA PHE A 69 -8.17 -24.33 9.56
C PHE A 69 -8.76 -23.89 8.22
N VAL A 70 -8.07 -24.15 7.11
CA VAL A 70 -8.59 -23.77 5.79
C VAL A 70 -9.47 -24.86 5.16
N ASP A 71 -9.72 -25.98 5.85
CA ASP A 71 -10.64 -27.03 5.40
C ASP A 71 -10.46 -27.35 3.90
N LEU A 72 -9.24 -27.73 3.51
CA LEU A 72 -8.87 -28.10 2.15
C LEU A 72 -8.30 -29.53 2.14
N PRO A 73 -8.48 -30.30 1.04
CA PRO A 73 -7.87 -31.61 0.91
C PRO A 73 -6.34 -31.55 1.06
N GLU A 74 -5.73 -32.53 1.76
CA GLU A 74 -4.30 -32.51 2.13
C GLU A 74 -3.34 -32.29 0.93
N HIS A 75 -3.70 -32.74 -0.27
CA HIS A 75 -2.88 -32.54 -1.47
C HIS A 75 -2.77 -31.07 -1.93
N HIS A 76 -3.57 -30.15 -1.37
CA HIS A 76 -3.44 -28.70 -1.59
C HIS A 76 -2.45 -28.02 -0.64
N LYS A 77 -1.93 -28.72 0.37
CA LYS A 77 -1.04 -28.16 1.39
C LYS A 77 0.23 -27.52 0.82
N ASP A 78 0.74 -28.07 -0.28
CA ASP A 78 1.93 -27.54 -0.96
C ASP A 78 1.74 -26.12 -1.53
N LEU A 79 0.50 -25.71 -1.81
CA LEU A 79 0.20 -24.34 -2.21
C LEU A 79 0.55 -23.34 -1.10
N PHE A 80 0.34 -23.73 0.15
CA PHE A 80 0.55 -22.88 1.33
C PHE A 80 2.00 -22.86 1.84
N LYS A 81 2.85 -23.77 1.35
CA LYS A 81 4.25 -23.83 1.77
C LYS A 81 5.01 -22.57 1.41
N PHE A 82 5.68 -22.03 2.43
CA PHE A 82 6.54 -20.86 2.38
C PHE A 82 7.77 -21.10 3.25
N HIS A 83 8.96 -20.90 2.69
CA HIS A 83 10.23 -21.27 3.33
C HIS A 83 11.04 -20.01 3.65
N ILE A 84 10.99 -19.54 4.90
CA ILE A 84 11.88 -18.50 5.45
C ILE A 84 12.23 -18.85 6.88
N GLY A 85 13.50 -19.21 7.12
CA GLY A 85 13.96 -19.65 8.43
C GLY A 85 13.24 -20.91 8.92
N GLY A 86 12.73 -21.72 7.99
CA GLY A 86 11.87 -22.89 8.26
C GLY A 86 10.57 -22.85 7.46
N ASP A 87 9.81 -23.93 7.58
CA ASP A 87 8.54 -24.12 6.88
C ASP A 87 7.41 -23.38 7.59
N HIS A 88 6.60 -22.66 6.82
CA HIS A 88 5.47 -21.91 7.32
C HIS A 88 4.27 -22.10 6.40
N PHE A 89 3.09 -21.96 6.99
CA PHE A 89 1.85 -21.77 6.26
C PHE A 89 1.74 -20.32 5.81
N ASN A 90 1.31 -20.09 4.57
CA ASN A 90 1.18 -18.75 4.00
C ASN A 90 0.00 -18.69 3.02
N ILE A 91 -1.06 -17.99 3.43
CA ILE A 91 -2.27 -17.80 2.61
C ILE A 91 -1.95 -17.07 1.32
N PHE A 92 -1.12 -16.02 1.41
CA PHE A 92 -0.80 -15.20 0.25
C PHE A 92 0.04 -15.95 -0.78
N ALA A 93 0.96 -16.82 -0.33
CA ALA A 93 1.70 -17.73 -1.20
C ALA A 93 0.75 -18.65 -1.99
N ALA A 94 -0.25 -19.22 -1.33
CA ALA A 94 -1.25 -20.07 -1.99
C ALA A 94 -2.08 -19.29 -3.01
N GLY A 95 -2.49 -18.06 -2.67
CA GLY A 95 -3.18 -17.15 -3.57
C GLY A 95 -2.37 -16.81 -4.81
N LEU A 96 -1.10 -16.41 -4.65
CA LEU A 96 -0.19 -16.08 -5.77
C LEU A 96 0.00 -17.26 -6.74
N LYS A 97 0.18 -18.47 -6.20
CA LYS A 97 0.34 -19.69 -7.00
C LYS A 97 -0.96 -20.04 -7.76
N THR A 98 -2.12 -19.76 -7.18
CA THR A 98 -3.41 -20.25 -7.72
C THR A 98 -4.16 -19.23 -8.57
N ALA A 99 -4.00 -17.93 -8.33
CA ALA A 99 -4.71 -16.90 -9.08
C ALA A 99 -4.39 -16.96 -10.60
N ASP A 100 -5.37 -16.61 -11.44
CA ASP A 100 -5.16 -16.55 -12.90
C ASP A 100 -4.32 -15.34 -13.31
N ARG A 101 -4.51 -14.21 -12.62
CA ARG A 101 -3.72 -12.99 -12.80
C ARG A 101 -3.36 -12.39 -11.44
N VAL A 102 -2.23 -11.69 -11.42
CA VAL A 102 -1.77 -10.93 -10.26
C VAL A 102 -1.57 -9.50 -10.74
N VAL A 103 -2.02 -8.53 -9.96
CA VAL A 103 -1.92 -7.11 -10.30
C VAL A 103 -1.45 -6.31 -9.11
N THR A 104 -0.68 -5.24 -9.38
CA THR A 104 -0.14 -4.36 -8.34
C THR A 104 -0.69 -2.95 -8.49
N VAL A 105 -0.62 -2.22 -7.38
CA VAL A 105 -0.98 -0.81 -7.27
C VAL A 105 0.00 0.14 -7.98
N SER A 106 1.16 -0.34 -8.46
CA SER A 106 2.06 0.50 -9.25
C SER A 106 3.05 -0.34 -10.05
N HIS A 107 3.63 0.27 -11.08
CA HIS A 107 4.64 -0.37 -11.93
C HIS A 107 5.95 -0.54 -11.16
N GLY A 108 6.38 0.50 -10.44
CA GLY A 108 7.53 0.43 -9.54
C GLY A 108 7.37 -0.67 -8.50
N TYR A 109 6.17 -0.81 -7.91
CA TYR A 109 5.92 -1.84 -6.91
C TYR A 109 5.96 -3.26 -7.50
N ALA A 110 5.45 -3.46 -8.71
CA ALA A 110 5.59 -4.76 -9.41
C ALA A 110 7.06 -5.19 -9.55
N TRP A 111 7.95 -4.24 -9.83
CA TRP A 111 9.38 -4.51 -9.90
C TRP A 111 9.97 -4.82 -8.52
N GLU A 112 9.63 -4.03 -7.50
CA GLU A 112 10.13 -4.23 -6.13
C GLU A 112 9.78 -5.59 -5.55
N LEU A 113 8.57 -6.07 -5.81
CA LEU A 113 8.09 -7.37 -5.34
C LEU A 113 8.97 -8.53 -5.81
N LYS A 114 9.66 -8.38 -6.95
CA LYS A 114 10.58 -9.39 -7.49
C LYS A 114 11.94 -9.41 -6.78
N THR A 115 12.24 -8.40 -5.97
CA THR A 115 13.47 -8.29 -5.20
C THR A 115 13.32 -8.96 -3.84
N SER A 116 14.43 -9.44 -3.25
CA SER A 116 14.40 -10.08 -1.93
C SER A 116 13.83 -9.15 -0.84
N GLU A 117 14.23 -7.88 -0.88
CA GLU A 117 13.81 -6.84 0.08
C GLU A 117 12.33 -6.46 -0.11
N GLY A 118 11.90 -6.16 -1.33
CA GLY A 118 10.53 -5.73 -1.61
C GLY A 118 9.51 -6.87 -1.57
N GLY A 119 9.89 -8.10 -1.89
CA GLY A 119 9.01 -9.26 -1.92
C GLY A 119 8.72 -9.87 -0.55
N TRP A 120 9.37 -9.43 0.53
CA TRP A 120 9.22 -10.00 1.88
C TRP A 120 9.32 -11.53 1.89
N GLY A 121 10.28 -12.02 1.09
CA GLY A 121 10.59 -13.42 0.84
C GLY A 121 9.57 -14.22 0.00
N LEU A 122 8.52 -13.59 -0.52
CA LEU A 122 7.67 -14.14 -1.59
C LEU A 122 8.22 -13.88 -3.00
N HIS A 123 9.36 -13.19 -3.12
CA HIS A 123 9.99 -12.84 -4.40
C HIS A 123 10.22 -14.05 -5.30
N GLY A 124 10.60 -15.22 -4.75
CA GLY A 124 10.74 -16.46 -5.53
C GLY A 124 9.43 -16.87 -6.20
N ILE A 125 8.34 -16.94 -5.42
CA ILE A 125 6.99 -17.27 -5.92
C ILE A 125 6.52 -16.23 -6.93
N ILE A 126 6.80 -14.95 -6.71
CA ILE A 126 6.43 -13.88 -7.64
C ILE A 126 7.17 -14.03 -8.96
N ASN A 127 8.48 -14.29 -8.94
CA ASN A 127 9.27 -14.51 -10.15
C ASN A 127 8.82 -15.76 -10.91
N GLU A 128 8.47 -16.86 -10.22
CA GLU A 128 7.89 -18.06 -10.84
C GLU A 128 6.53 -17.78 -11.52
N ASN A 129 5.78 -16.80 -11.00
CA ASN A 129 4.46 -16.42 -11.50
C ASN A 129 4.46 -15.10 -12.27
N ASP A 130 5.62 -14.61 -12.73
CA ASP A 130 5.75 -13.28 -13.33
C ASP A 130 4.88 -13.12 -14.59
N TRP A 131 4.67 -14.20 -15.34
CA TRP A 131 3.77 -14.22 -16.50
C TRP A 131 2.31 -13.85 -16.17
N LYS A 132 1.92 -13.93 -14.88
CA LYS A 132 0.60 -13.51 -14.38
C LYS A 132 0.56 -12.04 -13.99
N LEU A 133 1.72 -11.42 -13.71
CA LEU A 133 1.85 -10.11 -13.11
C LEU A 133 1.57 -8.99 -14.12
N GLY A 134 0.61 -8.12 -13.80
CA GLY A 134 0.30 -6.89 -14.51
C GLY A 134 0.22 -5.69 -13.56
N HIS A 135 -0.03 -4.49 -14.09
CA HIS A 135 -0.22 -3.28 -13.28
C HIS A 135 -1.47 -2.52 -13.73
N TYR A 136 -2.15 -1.85 -12.79
CA TYR A 136 -3.17 -0.85 -13.10
C TYR A 136 -2.51 0.53 -13.25
N GLY A 137 -2.76 1.21 -14.37
CA GLY A 137 -2.29 2.58 -14.57
C GLY A 137 -3.13 3.56 -13.75
N TYR A 138 -2.48 4.33 -12.87
CA TYR A 138 -3.09 5.48 -12.21
C TYR A 138 -3.03 6.70 -13.14
N THR A 139 -4.08 7.54 -13.13
CA THR A 139 -4.09 8.84 -13.80
C THR A 139 -3.85 9.94 -12.76
N ASN A 140 -2.94 10.87 -13.04
CA ASN A 140 -2.59 11.98 -12.16
C ASN A 140 -3.73 13.02 -12.05
N TYR A 141 -3.82 13.72 -10.91
CA TYR A 141 -4.78 14.80 -10.64
C TYR A 141 -4.10 16.18 -10.59
N SER A 142 -4.87 17.26 -10.80
CA SER A 142 -4.38 18.64 -10.95
C SER A 142 -4.52 19.52 -9.68
N LEU A 143 -3.75 20.61 -9.67
CA LEU A 143 -3.40 21.49 -8.53
C LEU A 143 -4.43 22.58 -8.15
N GLU A 144 -5.64 22.57 -8.69
CA GLU A 144 -6.48 23.78 -8.79
C GLU A 144 -7.10 24.34 -7.48
N THR A 145 -6.84 23.75 -6.30
CA THR A 145 -7.40 24.27 -5.02
C THR A 145 -6.39 24.47 -3.87
N LEU A 146 -5.09 24.54 -4.17
CA LEU A 146 -4.01 24.49 -3.16
C LEU A 146 -3.95 25.66 -2.16
N SER A 147 -4.14 26.90 -2.62
CA SER A 147 -3.68 28.10 -1.90
C SER A 147 -4.50 28.47 -0.65
N SER A 148 -5.81 28.20 -0.64
CA SER A 148 -6.68 28.58 0.51
C SER A 148 -6.79 27.50 1.60
N GLY A 149 -6.49 26.24 1.26
CA GLY A 149 -6.64 25.09 2.16
C GLY A 149 -5.49 24.95 3.16
N LYS A 150 -4.25 25.13 2.70
CA LYS A 150 -3.04 24.86 3.50
C LYS A 150 -2.96 25.72 4.77
N ALA A 151 -3.19 27.03 4.66
CA ALA A 151 -3.15 27.94 5.81
C ALA A 151 -4.17 27.55 6.90
N LYS A 152 -5.39 27.17 6.50
CA LYS A 152 -6.43 26.70 7.43
C LYS A 152 -6.04 25.38 8.09
N CYS A 153 -5.46 24.45 7.35
CA CYS A 153 -4.99 23.17 7.88
C CYS A 153 -3.83 23.35 8.86
N LYS A 154 -2.85 24.21 8.53
CA LYS A 154 -1.74 24.57 9.41
C LYS A 154 -2.24 25.17 10.72
N ALA A 155 -3.16 26.14 10.66
CA ALA A 155 -3.78 26.75 11.84
C ALA A 155 -4.60 25.76 12.68
N ALA A 156 -5.40 24.89 12.05
CA ALA A 156 -6.21 23.88 12.75
C ALA A 156 -5.34 22.85 13.47
N LEU A 157 -4.24 22.44 12.84
CA LEU A 157 -3.23 21.55 13.43
C LEU A 157 -2.48 22.23 14.57
N GLN A 158 -2.10 23.51 14.42
CA GLN A 158 -1.49 24.30 15.50
C GLN A 158 -2.43 24.34 16.72
N LYS A 159 -3.71 24.67 16.50
CA LYS A 159 -4.72 24.73 17.57
C LYS A 159 -4.91 23.40 18.30
N GLU A 160 -4.99 22.28 17.58
CA GLU A 160 -5.18 20.97 18.20
C GLU A 160 -3.95 20.50 19.00
N LEU A 161 -2.75 20.90 18.56
CA LEU A 161 -1.52 20.61 19.26
C LEU A 161 -1.20 21.63 20.38
N GLY A 162 -2.11 22.57 20.68
CA GLY A 162 -1.90 23.59 21.72
C GLY A 162 -0.87 24.67 21.36
N LEU A 163 -0.56 24.85 20.07
CA LEU A 163 0.46 25.77 19.58
C LEU A 163 -0.11 27.17 19.25
N PRO A 164 0.67 28.24 19.43
CA PRO A 164 0.35 29.55 18.85
C PRO A 164 0.17 29.45 17.33
N ILE A 165 -0.88 30.08 16.79
CA ILE A 165 -1.17 30.08 15.36
C ILE A 165 -0.31 31.17 14.70
N HIS A 166 0.72 30.77 13.97
CA HIS A 166 1.56 31.65 13.15
C HIS A 166 1.79 31.03 11.77
N GLU A 167 1.68 31.83 10.71
CA GLU A 167 1.87 31.35 9.33
C GLU A 167 3.31 30.90 9.05
N ASP A 168 4.30 31.48 9.74
CA ASP A 168 5.72 31.34 9.39
C ASP A 168 6.54 30.40 10.30
N VAL A 169 5.94 29.72 11.31
CA VAL A 169 6.72 29.05 12.38
C VAL A 169 6.39 27.56 12.57
N PRO A 170 7.37 26.64 12.40
CA PRO A 170 7.27 25.21 12.76
C PRO A 170 7.50 24.88 14.26
N LYS A 171 7.16 23.64 14.64
CA LYS A 171 6.52 23.20 15.91
C LYS A 171 7.40 22.78 17.11
N GLY A 172 6.76 22.53 18.28
CA GLY A 172 7.20 21.64 19.38
C GLY A 172 6.12 21.43 20.48
N ILE A 173 6.11 20.31 21.25
CA ILE A 173 4.97 19.85 22.12
C ILE A 173 5.24 19.81 23.65
N ASP A 174 4.16 19.62 24.42
CA ASP A 174 3.78 20.12 25.76
C ASP A 174 4.68 20.01 27.00
N LEU A 175 5.55 19.00 27.16
CA LEU A 175 6.53 19.00 28.27
C LEU A 175 7.76 19.85 27.92
N ILE A 176 8.06 19.90 26.63
CA ILE A 176 9.00 20.84 26.03
C ILE A 176 8.30 22.21 25.87
N ALA A 177 6.97 22.29 25.70
CA ALA A 177 6.27 23.57 25.53
C ALA A 177 6.49 24.60 26.64
N LYS A 178 6.70 24.16 27.88
CA LYS A 178 7.09 25.09 28.96
C LYS A 178 8.53 25.61 28.79
N ALA A 179 9.41 24.79 28.22
CA ALA A 179 10.76 25.18 27.85
C ALA A 179 10.84 25.87 26.48
N ILE A 180 9.79 25.84 25.65
CA ILE A 180 9.80 26.38 24.26
C ILE A 180 10.15 27.87 24.21
N PRO A 181 9.64 28.77 25.06
CA PRO A 181 10.07 30.17 25.00
C PRO A 181 11.57 30.32 25.22
N TRP A 182 12.15 29.51 26.12
CA TRP A 182 13.58 29.51 26.35
C TRP A 182 14.33 28.82 25.20
N LEU A 183 13.88 27.65 24.73
CA LEU A 183 14.49 26.95 23.60
C LEU A 183 14.44 27.80 22.33
N MET A 184 13.34 28.45 22.00
CA MET A 184 13.22 29.37 20.86
C MET A 184 14.00 30.69 21.04
N SER A 185 14.37 31.07 22.26
CA SER A 185 15.32 32.16 22.48
C SER A 185 16.75 31.78 22.09
N GLN A 186 17.00 30.47 22.02
CA GLN A 186 18.21 29.91 21.43
C GLN A 186 17.85 29.63 19.97
N ASP A 187 18.70 29.98 19.02
CA ASP A 187 18.47 29.75 17.60
C ASP A 187 18.49 28.24 17.27
N VAL A 188 17.42 27.51 17.63
CA VAL A 188 17.32 26.04 17.57
C VAL A 188 16.07 25.59 16.82
N GLN A 189 16.19 24.43 16.18
CA GLN A 189 15.08 23.72 15.53
C GLN A 189 14.66 22.51 16.36
N LEU A 190 13.36 22.22 16.41
CA LEU A 190 12.78 21.12 17.18
C LEU A 190 12.37 19.96 16.27
N VAL A 191 12.75 18.74 16.67
CA VAL A 191 12.33 17.50 16.03
C VAL A 191 11.38 16.74 16.96
N ARG A 192 10.29 16.20 16.41
CA ARG A 192 9.33 15.37 17.16
C ARG A 192 8.99 14.11 16.39
N GLY A 193 9.06 12.98 17.08
CA GLY A 193 8.47 11.71 16.64
C GLY A 193 7.03 11.54 17.15
N TRP A 194 6.19 10.92 16.34
CA TRP A 194 4.88 10.41 16.75
C TRP A 194 4.79 8.95 16.31
N VAL A 195 4.41 8.08 17.24
CA VAL A 195 4.22 6.64 16.99
C VAL A 195 2.78 6.31 17.33
N GLY A 196 2.01 5.89 16.33
CA GLY A 196 0.61 5.51 16.47
C GLY A 196 -0.06 5.32 15.11
N PHE A 197 -1.32 4.87 15.12
CA PHE A 197 -2.16 4.83 13.92
C PHE A 197 -3.33 5.80 14.05
N SER A 198 -3.36 6.84 13.21
CA SER A 198 -4.42 7.85 13.19
C SER A 198 -4.39 8.57 11.85
N VAL A 199 -5.33 8.19 10.98
CA VAL A 199 -5.52 8.82 9.66
C VAL A 199 -5.70 10.34 9.84
N LYS A 200 -6.56 10.76 10.78
CA LYS A 200 -6.81 12.17 11.06
C LYS A 200 -5.55 12.94 11.46
N MET A 201 -4.69 12.35 12.30
CA MET A 201 -3.44 12.98 12.71
C MET A 201 -2.44 13.06 11.54
N ALA A 202 -2.28 11.97 10.78
CA ALA A 202 -1.40 11.91 9.62
C ALA A 202 -1.73 13.00 8.60
N HIS A 203 -3.01 13.10 8.20
CA HIS A 203 -3.46 14.14 7.26
C HIS A 203 -3.20 15.56 7.77
N ARG A 204 -3.41 15.81 9.07
CA ARG A 204 -3.12 17.13 9.63
C ARG A 204 -1.62 17.42 9.67
N ILE A 205 -0.80 16.44 10.08
CA ILE A 205 0.67 16.57 10.06
C ILE A 205 1.14 16.94 8.66
N THR A 206 0.73 16.17 7.65
CA THR A 206 1.05 16.47 6.26
C THR A 206 0.58 17.87 5.89
N ALA A 207 -0.69 18.21 6.11
CA ALA A 207 -1.23 19.50 5.66
C ALA A 207 -0.65 20.74 6.35
N GLY A 208 -0.09 20.60 7.54
CA GLY A 208 0.62 21.69 8.22
C GLY A 208 2.12 21.69 8.02
N ALA A 209 2.67 20.73 7.28
CA ALA A 209 4.10 20.66 6.95
C ALA A 209 4.41 21.37 5.63
N ASP A 210 5.63 21.88 5.54
CA ASP A 210 6.14 22.49 4.30
C ASP A 210 6.70 21.43 3.36
N ILE A 211 7.40 20.44 3.90
CA ILE A 211 7.98 19.29 3.21
C ILE A 211 7.53 17.99 3.88
N LEU A 212 7.25 16.97 3.08
CA LEU A 212 7.07 15.59 3.53
C LEU A 212 8.21 14.73 2.99
N LEU A 213 9.15 14.36 3.86
CA LEU A 213 10.24 13.44 3.53
C LEU A 213 9.75 11.99 3.62
N MET A 214 9.94 11.22 2.56
CA MET A 214 9.60 9.79 2.46
C MET A 214 10.82 9.00 2.02
N PRO A 215 11.73 8.64 2.95
CA PRO A 215 12.93 7.86 2.67
C PRO A 215 12.62 6.35 2.69
N SER A 216 11.46 5.96 2.16
CA SER A 216 11.01 4.57 2.13
C SER A 216 11.99 3.73 1.30
N ARG A 217 12.38 2.55 1.79
CA ARG A 217 13.16 1.58 0.98
C ARG A 217 12.30 0.87 -0.07
N PHE A 218 11.00 0.75 0.20
CA PHE A 218 9.96 0.23 -0.67
C PHE A 218 8.66 0.99 -0.41
N GLU A 219 7.82 1.23 -1.42
CA GLU A 219 6.54 1.95 -1.23
C GLU A 219 5.46 1.44 -2.19
N PRO A 220 4.42 0.74 -1.71
CA PRO A 220 3.42 0.16 -2.60
C PRO A 220 2.41 1.19 -3.12
N CYS A 221 1.72 1.85 -2.19
CA CYS A 221 0.40 2.43 -2.42
C CYS A 221 0.47 3.90 -2.86
N GLY A 222 1.60 4.55 -2.59
CA GLY A 222 1.86 5.90 -3.08
C GLY A 222 0.80 6.95 -2.70
N LEU A 223 0.11 6.77 -1.58
CA LEU A 223 -0.92 7.74 -1.15
C LEU A 223 -0.32 8.94 -0.42
N ASN A 224 0.79 8.75 0.29
CA ASN A 224 1.35 9.79 1.16
C ASN A 224 1.80 11.01 0.36
N GLN A 225 2.44 10.82 -0.79
CA GLN A 225 2.78 11.88 -1.73
C GLN A 225 1.56 12.53 -2.37
N LEU A 226 0.49 11.77 -2.65
CA LEU A 226 -0.75 12.33 -3.19
C LEU A 226 -1.44 13.22 -2.17
N TYR A 227 -1.42 12.83 -0.88
CA TYR A 227 -1.87 13.70 0.21
C TYR A 227 -0.99 14.93 0.35
N ALA A 228 0.33 14.78 0.25
CA ALA A 228 1.27 15.91 0.31
C ALA A 228 0.97 16.92 -0.81
N MET A 229 0.88 16.44 -2.05
CA MET A 229 0.52 17.25 -3.22
C MET A 229 -0.85 17.92 -3.06
N ASN A 230 -1.87 17.19 -2.58
CA ASN A 230 -3.21 17.74 -2.36
C ASN A 230 -3.24 18.83 -1.26
N TYR A 231 -2.33 18.76 -0.29
CA TYR A 231 -2.21 19.78 0.76
C TYR A 231 -1.19 20.89 0.47
N GLY A 232 -0.44 20.79 -0.63
CA GLY A 232 0.61 21.75 -0.98
C GLY A 232 1.86 21.58 -0.13
N THR A 233 2.07 20.40 0.43
CA THR A 233 3.27 19.98 1.12
C THR A 233 4.18 19.32 0.10
N VAL A 234 5.43 19.79 -0.03
CA VAL A 234 6.28 19.29 -1.09
C VAL A 234 6.81 17.90 -0.73
N PRO A 235 6.55 16.85 -1.52
CA PRO A 235 7.12 15.54 -1.28
C PRO A 235 8.61 15.54 -1.65
N VAL A 236 9.46 15.04 -0.75
CA VAL A 236 10.85 14.69 -1.01
C VAL A 236 10.97 13.18 -0.82
N VAL A 237 11.23 12.44 -1.89
CA VAL A 237 11.01 10.99 -1.91
C VAL A 237 12.22 10.22 -2.38
N HIS A 238 12.45 9.05 -1.80
CA HIS A 238 13.27 8.04 -2.46
C HIS A 238 12.50 7.54 -3.69
N ALA A 239 13.15 7.44 -4.85
CA ALA A 239 12.52 7.09 -6.11
C ALA A 239 12.18 5.58 -6.23
N VAL A 240 11.34 5.10 -5.32
CA VAL A 240 10.89 3.70 -5.18
C VAL A 240 9.39 3.55 -5.40
N GLY A 241 9.00 2.44 -5.99
CA GLY A 241 7.61 1.98 -6.00
C GLY A 241 6.63 3.01 -6.54
N GLY A 242 5.52 3.18 -5.83
CA GLY A 242 4.52 4.20 -6.14
C GLY A 242 5.06 5.63 -6.06
N LEU A 243 6.13 5.91 -5.30
CA LEU A 243 6.73 7.25 -5.24
C LEU A 243 7.35 7.64 -6.57
N ARG A 244 8.12 6.73 -7.17
CA ARG A 244 8.72 6.92 -8.51
C ARG A 244 7.66 7.16 -9.58
N ASP A 245 6.56 6.42 -9.50
CA ASP A 245 5.51 6.47 -10.51
C ASP A 245 4.65 7.75 -10.44
N THR A 246 4.71 8.52 -9.34
CA THR A 246 3.80 9.65 -9.10
C THR A 246 4.51 10.97 -8.81
N VAL A 247 5.70 10.95 -8.21
CA VAL A 247 6.46 12.18 -7.93
C VAL A 247 7.38 12.46 -9.11
N GLN A 248 6.94 13.34 -9.99
CA GLN A 248 7.80 13.89 -11.03
C GLN A 248 8.84 14.82 -10.38
N PRO A 249 10.14 14.60 -10.61
CA PRO A 249 11.18 15.46 -10.05
C PRO A 249 11.03 16.88 -10.56
N PHE A 250 11.27 17.84 -9.67
CA PHE A 250 11.27 19.26 -9.99
C PHE A 250 12.39 19.59 -10.98
N ASP A 251 12.01 20.12 -12.13
CA ASP A 251 12.90 20.66 -13.15
C ASP A 251 12.97 22.19 -12.98
N PRO A 252 14.12 22.74 -12.53
CA PRO A 252 14.27 24.17 -12.31
C PRO A 252 14.30 24.98 -13.61
N PHE A 253 14.56 24.36 -14.77
CA PHE A 253 14.60 25.07 -16.06
C PHE A 253 13.20 25.28 -16.65
N ASN A 254 12.31 24.32 -16.41
CA ASN A 254 10.93 24.35 -16.89
C ASN A 254 9.91 24.76 -15.81
N GLU A 255 10.39 25.03 -14.58
CA GLU A 255 9.55 25.29 -13.40
C GLU A 255 8.41 24.27 -13.24
N SER A 256 8.72 23.00 -13.50
CA SER A 256 7.75 21.91 -13.59
C SER A 256 8.13 20.76 -12.66
N GLY A 257 7.17 19.89 -12.35
CA GLY A 257 7.35 18.77 -11.43
C GLY A 257 6.49 18.89 -10.18
N LEU A 258 6.47 17.82 -9.39
CA LEU A 258 5.54 17.63 -8.27
C LEU A 258 6.27 17.46 -6.92
N GLY A 259 7.59 17.38 -6.92
CA GLY A 259 8.42 17.29 -5.72
C GLY A 259 9.89 17.01 -6.04
N TRP A 260 10.65 16.58 -5.05
CA TRP A 260 12.05 16.18 -5.23
C TRP A 260 12.20 14.66 -5.07
N THR A 261 13.03 14.06 -5.91
CA THR A 261 13.37 12.64 -5.83
C THR A 261 14.86 12.49 -5.54
N PHE A 262 15.23 11.45 -4.81
CA PHE A 262 16.61 11.01 -4.63
C PHE A 262 16.72 9.50 -4.87
N ASP A 263 17.89 9.03 -5.30
CA ASP A 263 18.09 7.64 -5.75
C ASP A 263 18.71 6.72 -4.69
N SER A 264 19.33 7.27 -3.64
CA SER A 264 19.99 6.50 -2.58
C SER A 264 19.48 6.91 -1.19
N ALA A 265 19.06 5.92 -0.39
CA ALA A 265 18.63 6.11 1.01
C ALA A 265 19.66 5.59 2.03
N ASP A 266 20.93 5.51 1.64
CA ASP A 266 22.05 5.00 2.45
C ASP A 266 22.71 6.09 3.31
#